data_AF-A0A958V6K9-F1
#
_entry.id   AF-A0A958V6K9-F1
#
_cell.length_a   1.000
_cell.length_b   1.000
_cell.length_c   1.000
_cell.angle_alpha   90.00
_cell.angle_beta   90.00
_cell.angle_gamma   90.00
#
_symmetry.space_group_name_H-M   'P 1'
#
loop_
_entity.id
_entity.type
_entity.pdbx_description
1 polymer ?
#
loop_
_entity_poly.entity_id
_entity_poly.type
_entity_poly.pdbx_seq_one_letter_code
_entity_poly.pdbx_strand_id
1 'polypeptide(L)'
;AKETTEWNKESVFEDLSCASDFFEKGAVGYSPDKNGKTFDGLELNTYEWKVKPLTVSEVRSTFFEDETIFPKGTIKFDNALLMKSIEHEWKSLKEIKKH
;
A
#
# COMPACT_ATOMS: atom_id res chain seq x y z
N ALA A 1 -10.25 0.59 -13.37
CA ALA A 1 -10.65 -0.16 -12.16
C ALA A 1 -12.07 0.22 -11.75
N LYS A 2 -12.79 -0.64 -11.04
CA LYS A 2 -14.13 -0.40 -10.50
C LYS A 2 -14.21 -0.91 -9.06
N GLU A 3 -14.97 -0.23 -8.20
CA GLU A 3 -15.34 -0.76 -6.89
C GLU A 3 -16.08 -2.09 -7.05
N THR A 4 -15.80 -3.03 -6.16
CA THR A 4 -16.47 -4.32 -6.09
C THR A 4 -16.75 -4.69 -4.64
N THR A 5 -17.59 -5.69 -4.43
CA THR A 5 -17.78 -6.37 -3.14
C THR A 5 -17.17 -7.77 -3.14
N GLU A 6 -16.60 -8.21 -4.26
CA GLU A 6 -15.96 -9.51 -4.40
C GLU A 6 -14.51 -9.45 -3.93
N TRP A 7 -14.09 -10.48 -3.19
CA TRP A 7 -12.71 -10.66 -2.77
C TRP A 7 -12.00 -11.71 -3.63
N ASN A 8 -10.72 -11.48 -3.94
CA ASN A 8 -9.90 -12.46 -4.63
C ASN A 8 -9.56 -13.61 -3.68
N LYS A 9 -10.15 -14.79 -3.89
CA LYS A 9 -9.90 -15.99 -3.08
C LYS A 9 -8.50 -16.57 -3.23
N GLU A 10 -7.78 -16.16 -4.27
CA GLU A 10 -6.38 -16.53 -4.50
C GLU A 10 -5.41 -15.50 -3.91
N SER A 11 -5.93 -14.51 -3.18
CA SER A 11 -5.14 -13.52 -2.46
C SER A 11 -4.29 -14.18 -1.38
N VAL A 12 -3.14 -13.59 -1.08
CA VAL A 12 -2.33 -13.97 0.09
C VAL A 12 -3.01 -13.64 1.42
N PHE A 13 -4.01 -12.75 1.40
CA PHE A 13 -4.86 -12.45 2.56
C PHE A 13 -6.17 -13.23 2.49
N GLU A 14 -6.61 -13.75 3.63
CA GLU A 14 -7.82 -14.57 3.76
C GLU A 14 -9.08 -13.82 3.29
N ASP A 15 -9.20 -12.56 3.67
CA ASP A 15 -10.33 -11.69 3.31
C ASP A 15 -9.94 -10.20 3.30
N LEU A 16 -10.93 -9.35 3.01
CA LEU A 16 -10.78 -7.89 3.02
C LEU A 16 -10.39 -7.35 4.40
N SER A 17 -10.86 -7.96 5.49
CA SER A 17 -10.54 -7.51 6.86
C SER A 17 -9.07 -7.75 7.15
N CYS A 18 -8.56 -8.94 6.82
CA CYS A 18 -7.16 -9.30 6.97
C CYS A 18 -6.24 -8.33 6.20
N ALA A 19 -6.57 -8.04 4.94
CA ALA A 19 -5.83 -7.06 4.15
C ALA A 19 -5.92 -5.65 4.75
N SER A 20 -7.13 -5.22 5.13
CA SER A 20 -7.39 -3.93 5.76
C SER A 20 -6.53 -3.72 7.02
N ASP A 21 -6.57 -4.67 7.94
CA ASP A 21 -5.82 -4.63 9.22
C ASP A 21 -4.30 -4.64 9.01
N PHE A 22 -3.84 -5.30 7.94
CA PHE A 22 -2.43 -5.29 7.56
C PHE A 22 -1.99 -3.91 7.08
N PHE A 23 -2.74 -3.30 6.16
CA PHE A 23 -2.37 -2.00 5.59
C PHE A 23 -2.58 -0.84 6.55
N GLU A 24 -3.53 -0.92 7.49
CA GLU A 24 -3.75 0.10 8.53
C GLU A 24 -2.49 0.29 9.40
N LYS A 25 -1.77 -0.80 9.69
CA LYS A 25 -0.50 -0.78 10.44
C LYS A 25 0.64 -0.10 9.67
N GLY A 26 0.47 0.13 8.37
CA GLY A 26 1.44 0.79 7.48
C GLY A 26 1.30 2.31 7.42
N ALA A 27 0.57 2.94 8.34
CA ALA A 27 0.30 4.38 8.36
C ALA A 27 1.54 5.27 8.50
N VAL A 28 2.65 4.74 9.01
CA VAL A 28 3.90 5.50 9.26
C VAL A 28 4.94 5.21 8.18
N GLY A 29 5.43 6.27 7.54
CA GLY A 29 6.51 6.22 6.55
C GLY A 29 7.66 7.15 6.92
N TYR A 30 8.88 6.75 6.56
CA TYR A 30 10.09 7.57 6.70
C TYR A 30 10.76 7.73 5.33
N SER A 31 11.17 8.95 4.99
CA SER A 31 11.90 9.24 3.76
C SER A 31 13.17 10.05 4.05
N PRO A 32 14.25 9.87 3.28
CA PRO A 32 15.46 10.66 3.48
C PRO A 32 15.18 12.16 3.37
N ASP A 33 15.80 12.96 4.24
CA ASP A 33 15.80 14.41 4.09
C ASP A 33 16.57 14.83 2.83
N LYS A 34 16.50 16.12 2.48
CA LYS A 34 17.17 16.67 1.30
C LYS A 34 18.68 16.39 1.26
N ASN A 35 19.32 16.26 2.42
CA ASN A 35 20.76 16.02 2.53
C ASN A 35 21.12 14.54 2.78
N GLY A 36 20.13 13.66 2.92
CA GLY A 36 20.30 12.24 3.21
C GLY A 36 20.97 11.92 4.56
N LYS A 37 20.92 12.85 5.53
CA LYS A 37 21.48 12.74 6.89
C LYS A 37 20.46 12.24 7.90
N THR A 38 19.20 12.58 7.70
CA THR A 38 18.09 12.18 8.55
C THR A 38 17.00 11.51 7.71
N PHE A 39 16.09 10.84 8.39
CA PHE A 39 14.84 10.39 7.83
C PHE A 39 13.71 11.19 8.48
N ASP A 40 12.95 11.87 7.64
CA ASP A 40 11.75 12.61 8.02
C ASP A 40 10.58 11.63 8.07
N GLY A 41 9.94 11.54 9.24
CA GLY A 41 8.81 10.66 9.47
C GLY A 41 7.48 11.36 9.23
N LEU A 42 6.54 10.65 8.63
CA LEU A 42 5.19 11.10 8.38
C LEU A 42 4.20 9.97 8.71
N GLU A 43 3.16 10.30 9.47
CA GLU A 43 2.06 9.39 9.78
C GLU A 43 0.78 9.86 9.08
N LEU A 44 0.13 8.95 8.35
CA LEU A 44 -1.24 9.10 7.91
C LEU A 44 -2.18 8.76 9.07
N ASN A 45 -2.70 9.76 9.77
CA ASN A 45 -3.67 9.55 10.83
C ASN A 45 -5.10 9.64 10.25
N THR A 46 -5.84 8.53 10.26
CA THR A 46 -7.23 8.46 9.80
C THR A 46 -8.17 8.28 10.99
N TYR A 47 -9.30 8.98 11.03
CA TYR A 47 -10.28 8.83 12.12
C TYR A 47 -11.20 7.61 11.95
N GLU A 48 -11.42 7.20 10.70
CA GLU A 48 -12.11 5.96 10.34
C GLU A 48 -11.32 5.29 9.20
N TRP A 49 -10.65 4.18 9.52
CA TRP A 49 -9.98 3.37 8.51
C TRP A 49 -11.02 2.49 7.79
N LYS A 50 -11.13 2.66 6.47
CA LYS A 50 -12.10 1.89 5.68
C LYS A 50 -11.68 1.76 4.22
N VAL A 51 -11.40 0.53 3.83
CA VAL A 51 -11.04 0.17 2.46
C VAL A 51 -12.18 -0.58 1.76
N LYS A 52 -12.18 -0.51 0.42
CA LYS A 52 -13.01 -1.32 -0.45
C LYS A 52 -12.15 -2.05 -1.47
N PRO A 53 -12.50 -3.28 -1.89
CA PRO A 53 -11.77 -3.94 -2.95
C PRO A 53 -12.07 -3.28 -4.31
N LEU A 54 -11.07 -3.33 -5.18
CA LEU A 54 -11.15 -2.88 -6.57
C LEU A 54 -10.98 -4.05 -7.54
N THR A 55 -11.89 -4.16 -8.49
CA THR A 55 -11.65 -4.93 -9.71
C THR A 55 -10.74 -4.10 -10.62
N VAL A 56 -9.51 -4.58 -10.81
CA VAL A 56 -8.51 -3.97 -11.69
C VAL A 56 -8.64 -4.58 -13.08
N SER A 57 -8.78 -3.73 -14.09
CA SER A 57 -8.88 -4.14 -15.50
C SER A 57 -7.52 -4.44 -16.11
N GLU A 58 -6.51 -3.68 -15.70
CA GLU A 58 -5.15 -3.78 -16.19
C GLU A 58 -4.21 -3.20 -15.14
N VAL A 59 -3.09 -3.88 -14.91
CA VAL A 59 -1.98 -3.41 -14.08
C VAL A 59 -0.71 -3.62 -14.90
N ARG A 60 0.15 -2.61 -14.94
CA ARG A 60 1.45 -2.69 -15.60
C ARG A 60 2.54 -2.14 -14.71
N SER A 61 3.71 -2.75 -14.75
CA SER A 61 4.89 -2.28 -14.04
C SER A 61 6.13 -2.67 -14.81
N THR A 62 6.91 -1.70 -15.26
CA THR A 62 8.18 -1.95 -15.95
C THR A 62 9.17 -2.74 -15.09
N PHE A 63 9.04 -2.67 -13.75
CA PHE A 63 9.87 -3.43 -12.83
C PHE A 63 9.39 -4.88 -12.70
N PHE A 64 8.10 -5.10 -12.44
CA PHE A 64 7.56 -6.46 -12.23
C PHE A 64 7.37 -7.25 -13.53
N GLU A 65 7.34 -6.57 -14.68
CA GLU A 65 7.28 -7.18 -16.02
C GLU A 65 8.67 -7.46 -16.61
N ASP A 66 9.76 -7.12 -15.92
CA ASP A 66 11.11 -7.45 -16.36
C ASP A 66 11.36 -8.96 -16.22
N GLU A 67 11.16 -9.71 -17.32
CA GLU A 67 11.34 -11.17 -17.34
C GLU A 67 12.80 -11.62 -17.09
N THR A 68 13.78 -10.71 -17.12
CA THR A 68 15.16 -11.02 -16.74
C THR A 68 15.35 -11.09 -15.22
N ILE A 69 14.47 -10.42 -14.46
CA ILE A 69 14.44 -10.43 -12.99
C ILE A 69 13.36 -11.38 -12.48
N PHE A 70 12.19 -11.36 -13.12
CA PHE A 70 11.00 -12.12 -12.73
C PHE A 70 10.57 -13.05 -13.87
N PRO A 71 11.00 -14.32 -13.87
CA PRO A 71 10.63 -15.26 -14.92
C PRO A 71 9.12 -15.34 -15.13
N LYS A 72 8.71 -15.58 -16.37
CA LYS A 72 7.28 -15.59 -16.71
C LYS A 72 6.48 -16.52 -15.81
N GLY A 73 5.42 -15.98 -15.20
CA GLY A 73 4.52 -16.70 -14.29
C GLY A 73 4.94 -16.70 -12.82
N THR A 74 6.08 -16.10 -12.44
CA THR A 74 6.49 -16.00 -11.03
C THR A 74 5.85 -14.82 -10.30
N ILE A 75 5.31 -13.85 -11.04
CA ILE A 75 4.60 -12.69 -10.48
C ILE A 75 3.11 -12.81 -10.78
N LYS A 76 2.30 -12.52 -9.77
CA LYS A 76 0.85 -12.49 -9.85
C LYS A 76 0.34 -11.25 -9.13
N PHE A 77 -0.56 -10.53 -9.79
CA PHE A 77 -1.30 -9.45 -9.13
C PHE A 77 -2.23 -10.05 -8.07
N ASP A 78 -2.16 -9.50 -6.85
CA ASP A 78 -2.85 -10.04 -5.68
C ASP A 78 -4.21 -9.37 -5.47
N ASN A 79 -4.21 -8.09 -5.08
CA ASN A 79 -5.40 -7.30 -4.87
C ASN A 79 -5.14 -5.80 -5.06
N ALA A 80 -6.22 -5.00 -5.14
CA ALA A 80 -6.15 -3.55 -5.01
C ALA A 80 -7.24 -3.09 -4.06
N LEU A 81 -6.88 -2.15 -3.19
CA LEU A 81 -7.76 -1.54 -2.20
C LEU A 81 -7.95 -0.06 -2.50
N LEU A 82 -9.17 0.42 -2.35
CA LEU A 82 -9.53 1.83 -2.48
C LEU A 82 -9.99 2.37 -1.13
N MET A 83 -9.39 3.48 -0.74
CA MET A 83 -9.85 4.33 0.34
C MET A 83 -10.16 5.71 -0.25
N LYS A 84 -11.38 6.21 -0.07
CA LYS A 84 -11.84 7.46 -0.66
C LYS A 84 -12.66 8.26 0.33
N SER A 85 -12.55 9.59 0.27
CA SER A 85 -13.37 10.52 1.06
C SER A 85 -13.33 10.23 2.57
N ILE A 86 -12.15 9.88 3.09
CA ILE A 86 -11.95 9.67 4.52
C ILE A 86 -11.40 10.95 5.17
N GLU A 87 -11.84 11.23 6.39
CA GLU A 87 -11.23 12.27 7.21
C GLU A 87 -9.86 11.80 7.70
N HIS A 88 -8.84 12.60 7.45
CA HIS A 88 -7.46 12.27 7.79
C HIS A 88 -6.62 13.53 7.99
N GLU A 89 -5.51 13.35 8.68
CA GLU A 89 -4.45 14.35 8.80
C GLU A 89 -3.08 13.69 8.61
N TRP A 90 -2.11 14.49 8.20
CA TRP A 90 -0.72 14.06 8.12
C TRP A 90 0.06 14.63 9.30
N LYS A 91 0.64 13.76 10.13
CA LYS A 91 1.43 14.16 11.30
C LYS A 91 2.91 13.98 11.02
N SER A 92 3.67 15.06 11.16
CA SER A 92 5.13 14.96 11.21
C SER A 92 5.56 14.19 12.45
N LEU A 93 6.44 13.22 12.28
CA LEU A 93 7.06 12.47 13.36
C LEU A 93 8.48 13.00 13.62
N LYS A 94 9.09 12.49 14.70
CA LYS A 94 10.47 12.83 15.04
C LYS A 94 11.44 12.29 13.99
N GLU A 95 12.39 13.13 13.58
CA GLU A 95 13.47 12.72 12.68
C GLU A 95 14.33 11.61 13.28
N ILE A 96 14.75 10.67 12.43
CA ILE A 96 15.69 9.61 12.79
C ILE A 96 17.02 9.88 12.09
N LYS A 97 18.13 9.80 12.82
CA LYS A 97 19.47 9.94 12.22
C LYS A 97 19.83 8.70 11.42
N LYS A 98 20.41 8.90 10.23
CA LYS A 98 21.02 7.82 9.47
C LYS A 98 22.31 7.36 10.18
N HIS A 99 22.47 6.06 10.38
CA HIS A 99 23.67 5.44 10.94
C HIS A 99 24.81 5.38 9.93
#